data_AF-A0A401L7T3-F1
#
_entry.id   AF-A0A401L7T3-F1
#
_cell.length_a   1.000
_cell.length_b   1.000
_cell.length_c   1.000
_cell.angle_alpha   90.00
_cell.angle_beta   90.00
_cell.angle_gamma   90.00
#
_symmetry.space_group_name_H-M   'P 1'
#
loop_
_entity.id
_entity.type
_entity.pdbx_description
1 polymer ?
#
loop_
_entity_poly.entity_id
_entity_poly.type
_entity_poly.pdbx_seq_one_letter_code
_entity_poly.pdbx_strand_id
1 'polypeptide(L)'
;MSTSSNRKRKFWRLECRRALAGEISESTVTFGLSFANPCSGSRLGLEIEPSLIRLKPAREDPYRWVVADSIRKIFKSNLSTVSVTDCQKICEALKSDRSSEMIKAVSPHTVQDEDELFEDPHRAMSPDHSLTIQILEFEKQELILENQKLREKEQGLLNAHQEWEAERQCLQQAMSQWKQVAEARQARLDAASQNVVPAMEKLRLCLSEFFETTVSGQC
;
A
#
# COMPACT_ATOMS: atom_id res chain seq x y z
N MET A 1 37.06 39.83 15.78
CA MET A 1 36.06 40.03 14.70
C MET A 1 35.93 38.75 13.87
N SER A 2 34.83 37.99 13.98
CA SER A 2 34.61 36.73 13.18
C SER A 2 33.16 36.25 13.11
N THR A 3 32.19 36.99 13.65
CA THR A 3 30.79 36.55 13.79
C THR A 3 30.07 36.44 12.44
N SER A 4 30.39 37.30 11.45
CA SER A 4 29.77 37.28 10.12
C SER A 4 30.10 36.02 9.31
N SER A 5 31.38 35.60 9.28
CA SER A 5 31.82 34.39 8.56
C SER A 5 31.25 33.10 9.18
N ASN A 6 31.21 33.03 10.52
CA ASN A 6 30.61 31.89 11.22
C ASN A 6 29.10 31.79 11.00
N ARG A 7 28.39 32.93 10.99
CA ARG A 7 26.96 32.98 10.71
C ARG A 7 26.66 32.55 9.27
N LYS A 8 27.46 32.99 8.30
CA LYS A 8 27.36 32.58 6.89
C LYS A 8 27.59 31.07 6.71
N ARG A 9 28.61 30.51 7.37
CA ARG A 9 28.87 29.05 7.37
C ARG A 9 27.71 28.27 7.97
N LYS A 10 27.18 28.71 9.11
CA LYS A 10 26.04 28.07 9.77
C LYS A 10 24.79 28.09 8.89
N PHE A 11 24.51 29.22 8.24
CA PHE A 11 23.38 29.38 7.32
C PHE A 11 23.47 28.40 6.14
N TRP A 12 24.58 28.40 5.39
CA TRP A 12 24.71 27.54 4.21
C TRP A 12 24.68 26.05 4.55
N ARG A 13 25.25 25.64 5.68
CA ARG A 13 25.18 24.25 6.13
C ARG A 13 23.77 23.82 6.51
N LEU A 14 22.96 24.71 7.06
CA LEU A 14 21.56 24.43 7.35
C LEU A 14 20.75 24.36 6.06
N GLU A 15 21.03 25.25 5.11
CA GLU A 15 20.36 25.27 3.81
C GLU A 15 20.63 24.00 3.01
N CYS A 16 21.88 23.52 2.97
CA CYS A 16 22.22 22.23 2.36
C CYS A 16 21.50 21.07 3.01
N ARG A 17 21.43 21.06 4.35
CA ARG A 17 20.71 20.03 5.09
C ARG A 17 19.23 20.01 4.70
N ARG A 18 18.58 21.17 4.61
CA ARG A 18 17.18 21.23 4.15
C ARG A 18 17.01 20.76 2.71
N ALA A 19 17.91 21.16 1.81
CA ALA A 19 17.87 20.75 0.41
C ALA A 19 18.01 19.22 0.28
N LEU A 20 18.98 18.63 0.98
CA LEU A 20 19.17 17.18 1.03
C LEU A 20 17.97 16.47 1.69
N ALA A 21 17.36 17.05 2.72
CA ALA A 21 16.14 16.51 3.33
C ALA A 21 14.99 16.43 2.32
N GLY A 22 14.81 17.50 1.53
CA GLY A 22 13.80 17.56 0.48
C GLY A 22 13.99 16.49 -0.60
N GLU A 23 15.25 16.18 -0.96
CA GLU A 23 15.54 15.10 -1.91
C GLU A 23 15.17 13.71 -1.35
N ILE A 24 15.21 13.54 -0.03
CA ILE A 24 14.83 12.29 0.62
C ILE A 24 13.29 12.21 0.78
N SER A 25 12.63 13.32 1.09
CA SER A 25 11.23 13.34 1.53
C SER A 25 10.17 13.37 0.43
N GLU A 26 10.48 13.84 -0.77
CA GLU A 26 9.45 14.08 -1.79
C GLU A 26 8.99 12.77 -2.47
N SER A 27 8.00 12.11 -1.88
CA SER A 27 7.31 10.95 -2.42
C SER A 27 6.32 11.35 -3.51
N THR A 28 6.55 10.98 -4.76
CA THR A 28 5.50 11.01 -5.79
C THR A 28 4.62 9.78 -5.62
N VAL A 29 3.57 9.91 -4.82
CA VAL A 29 2.42 9.01 -4.92
C VAL A 29 1.69 9.35 -6.22
N THR A 30 2.14 8.78 -7.33
CA THR A 30 1.33 8.75 -8.55
C THR A 30 0.33 7.60 -8.42
N PHE A 31 -0.78 7.88 -7.76
CA PHE A 31 -1.96 7.03 -7.81
C PHE A 31 -2.61 7.23 -9.19
N GLY A 32 -2.17 6.46 -10.18
CA GLY A 32 -2.69 6.58 -11.54
C GLY A 32 -2.07 5.58 -12.51
N LEU A 33 -2.83 4.51 -12.78
CA LEU A 33 -2.74 3.58 -13.91
C LEU A 33 -1.81 4.04 -15.05
N SER A 34 -0.58 3.50 -15.11
CA SER A 34 0.21 3.53 -16.35
C SER A 34 1.17 2.36 -16.39
N PHE A 35 0.85 1.39 -17.25
CA PHE A 35 1.77 0.33 -17.69
C PHE A 35 2.77 0.94 -18.68
N ALA A 36 3.79 1.64 -18.19
CA ALA A 36 4.99 1.98 -18.96
C ALA A 36 6.16 2.36 -18.05
N ASN A 37 7.24 1.55 -18.08
CA ASN A 37 8.60 1.79 -17.57
C ASN A 37 8.80 2.14 -16.07
N PRO A 38 9.36 1.23 -15.23
CA PRO A 38 9.70 1.51 -13.83
C PRO A 38 11.07 2.20 -13.62
N CYS A 39 11.62 2.91 -14.60
CA CYS A 39 13.02 3.41 -14.54
C CYS A 39 13.19 4.94 -14.44
N SER A 40 12.23 5.66 -13.87
CA SER A 40 12.42 7.06 -13.47
C SER A 40 12.39 7.16 -11.94
N GLY A 41 13.53 7.55 -11.36
CA GLY A 41 13.85 7.35 -9.95
C GLY A 41 12.91 8.02 -8.95
N SER A 42 12.05 7.22 -8.32
CA SER A 42 11.30 7.61 -7.13
C SER A 42 12.27 7.94 -5.98
N ARG A 43 12.06 9.09 -5.33
CA ARG A 43 12.75 9.47 -4.08
C ARG A 43 12.27 8.59 -2.92
N LEU A 44 13.03 8.55 -1.83
CA LEU A 44 12.81 7.57 -0.75
C LEU A 44 11.53 7.79 0.06
N GLY A 45 10.93 8.98 0.02
CA GLY A 45 9.72 9.29 0.78
C GLY A 45 9.91 9.24 2.29
N LEU A 46 11.15 9.39 2.77
CA LEU A 46 11.47 9.37 4.20
C LEU A 46 11.54 10.81 4.73
N GLU A 47 10.81 11.09 5.81
CA GLU A 47 10.90 12.37 6.50
C GLU A 47 12.05 12.31 7.52
N ILE A 48 13.17 12.95 7.18
CA ILE A 48 14.36 13.03 8.04
C ILE A 48 14.58 14.48 8.45
N GLU A 49 14.73 14.71 9.75
CA GLU A 49 15.04 16.05 10.25
C GLU A 49 16.36 16.55 9.63
N PRO A 50 16.41 17.77 9.08
CA PRO A 50 17.62 18.29 8.43
C PRO A 50 18.88 18.20 9.30
N SER A 51 18.74 18.31 10.63
CA SER A 51 19.86 18.23 11.58
C SER A 51 20.55 16.85 11.58
N LEU A 52 19.81 15.78 11.28
CA LEU A 52 20.27 14.39 11.26
C LEU A 52 20.94 14.01 9.93
N ILE A 53 20.79 14.84 8.91
CA ILE A 53 21.36 14.56 7.59
C ILE A 53 22.88 14.66 7.62
N ARG A 54 23.49 13.60 7.12
CA ARG A 54 24.92 13.43 6.90
C ARG A 54 25.20 13.28 5.41
N LEU A 55 26.33 13.83 4.99
CA LEU A 55 26.90 13.59 3.65
C LEU A 55 27.51 12.19 3.53
N LYS A 56 28.00 11.65 4.66
CA LYS A 56 28.40 10.26 4.81
C LYS A 56 27.45 9.59 5.80
N PRO A 57 26.34 8.99 5.33
CA PRO A 57 25.43 8.24 6.18
C PRO A 57 26.18 7.07 6.84
N ALA A 58 25.86 6.81 8.11
CA ALA A 58 26.33 5.65 8.86
C ALA A 58 25.58 4.38 8.40
N ARG A 59 26.01 3.20 8.87
CA ARG A 59 25.37 1.94 8.49
C ARG A 59 23.89 1.90 8.91
N GLU A 60 23.60 2.53 10.04
CA GLU A 60 22.31 2.60 10.71
C GLU A 60 21.36 3.64 10.10
N ASP A 61 21.86 4.55 9.25
CA ASP A 61 21.02 5.58 8.64
C ASP A 61 20.13 4.97 7.53
N PRO A 62 18.86 5.40 7.40
CA PRO A 62 17.88 4.76 6.51
C PRO A 62 18.04 5.16 5.03
N TYR A 63 19.12 5.84 4.65
CA TYR A 63 19.36 6.32 3.30
C TYR A 63 20.84 6.28 2.92
N ARG A 64 21.12 6.26 1.62
CA ARG A 64 22.46 6.39 1.02
C ARG A 64 22.43 7.41 -0.11
N TRP A 65 23.58 7.97 -0.44
CA TRP A 65 23.72 8.91 -1.55
C TRP A 65 24.35 8.21 -2.75
N VAL A 66 23.68 8.27 -3.90
CA VAL A 66 24.30 8.06 -5.21
C VAL A 66 24.63 9.44 -5.76
N VAL A 67 25.91 9.68 -6.02
CA VAL A 67 26.41 10.99 -6.43
C VAL A 67 27.29 10.87 -7.66
N ALA A 68 27.21 11.86 -8.55
CA ALA A 68 28.09 11.96 -9.69
C ALA A 68 29.55 12.20 -9.26
N ASP A 69 30.51 11.70 -10.04
CA ASP A 69 31.94 11.76 -9.71
C ASP A 69 32.47 13.20 -9.54
N SER A 70 31.86 14.16 -10.22
CA SER A 70 32.18 15.58 -10.15
C SER A 70 32.03 16.18 -8.75
N ILE A 71 31.12 15.62 -7.94
CA ILE A 71 30.80 16.09 -6.58
C ILE A 71 31.05 15.04 -5.48
N ARG A 72 31.38 13.80 -5.85
CA ARG A 72 31.68 12.69 -4.93
C ARG A 72 32.67 13.05 -3.83
N LYS A 73 33.70 13.84 -4.14
CA LYS A 73 34.72 14.28 -3.17
C LYS A 73 34.12 15.10 -2.01
N ILE A 74 33.05 15.85 -2.27
CA ILE A 74 32.37 16.65 -1.25
C ILE A 74 31.65 15.73 -0.25
N PHE A 75 31.06 14.63 -0.73
CA PHE A 75 30.32 13.67 0.08
C PHE A 75 31.21 12.79 0.98
N LYS A 76 32.53 12.77 0.74
CA LYS A 76 33.50 12.12 1.63
C LYS A 76 33.77 12.90 2.93
N SER A 77 33.28 14.14 3.03
CA SER A 77 33.51 15.03 4.18
C SER A 77 32.26 15.22 5.03
N ASN A 78 32.44 15.62 6.30
CA ASN A 78 31.33 15.94 7.20
C ASN A 78 30.74 17.33 6.90
N LEU A 79 29.42 17.50 7.00
CA LEU A 79 28.75 18.81 6.85
C LEU A 79 29.25 19.87 7.83
N SER A 80 29.82 19.46 8.97
CA SER A 80 30.45 20.34 9.95
C SER A 80 31.79 20.92 9.48
N THR A 81 32.47 20.26 8.54
CA THR A 81 33.78 20.66 8.01
C THR A 81 33.71 21.20 6.58
N VAL A 82 32.62 20.93 5.86
CA VAL A 82 32.38 21.40 4.49
C VAL A 82 32.41 22.93 4.41
N SER A 83 33.02 23.43 3.32
CA SER A 83 33.17 24.84 3.00
C SER A 83 31.84 25.45 2.51
N VAL A 84 31.71 26.78 2.55
CA VAL A 84 30.51 27.45 2.03
C VAL A 84 30.32 27.18 0.53
N THR A 85 31.41 27.15 -0.23
CA THR A 85 31.39 26.92 -1.68
C THR A 85 30.93 25.51 -2.03
N ASP A 86 31.33 24.51 -1.25
CA ASP A 86 30.90 23.13 -1.48
C ASP A 86 29.44 22.93 -1.08
N CYS A 87 29.00 23.59 -0.01
CA CYS A 87 27.59 23.69 0.34
C CYS A 87 26.75 24.28 -0.81
N GLN A 88 27.21 25.37 -1.42
CA GLN A 88 26.53 25.98 -2.58
C GLN A 88 26.46 25.03 -3.77
N LYS A 89 27.56 24.32 -4.09
CA LYS A 89 27.59 23.32 -5.16
C LYS A 89 26.58 22.19 -4.95
N ILE A 90 26.44 21.70 -3.72
CA ILE A 90 25.42 20.69 -3.39
C ILE A 90 24.01 21.25 -3.64
N CYS A 91 23.73 22.45 -3.16
CA CYS A 91 22.42 23.08 -3.36
C CYS A 91 22.13 23.35 -4.85
N GLU A 92 23.12 23.74 -5.64
CA GLU A 92 22.98 23.96 -7.08
C GLU A 92 22.74 22.64 -7.84
N ALA A 93 23.47 21.59 -7.49
CA ALA A 93 23.27 20.25 -8.05
C ALA A 93 21.83 19.74 -7.80
N LEU A 94 21.30 19.93 -6.59
CA LEU A 94 19.93 19.56 -6.22
C LEU A 94 18.84 20.41 -6.90
N LYS A 95 19.16 21.67 -7.26
CA LYS A 95 18.20 22.59 -7.91
C LYS A 95 18.21 22.51 -9.43
N SER A 96 19.22 21.87 -10.02
CA SER A 96 19.30 21.73 -11.47
C SER A 96 18.25 20.74 -11.99
N ASP A 97 17.77 20.93 -13.22
CA ASP A 97 16.82 19.99 -13.86
C ASP A 97 17.40 18.57 -14.05
N ARG A 98 18.72 18.40 -13.84
CA ARG A 98 19.43 17.10 -13.82
C ARG A 98 19.77 16.64 -12.39
N SER A 99 19.08 17.15 -11.37
CA SER A 99 19.36 16.82 -9.97
C SER A 99 19.35 15.32 -9.70
N SER A 100 18.44 14.57 -10.33
CA SER A 100 18.35 13.11 -10.21
C SER A 100 19.54 12.33 -10.79
N GLU A 101 20.33 12.93 -11.70
CA GLU A 101 21.60 12.35 -12.19
C GLU A 101 22.80 12.72 -11.29
N MET A 102 22.73 13.87 -10.62
CA MET A 102 23.85 14.38 -9.82
C MET A 102 23.83 13.90 -8.38
N ILE A 103 22.69 13.94 -7.69
CA ILE A 103 22.53 13.54 -6.29
C ILE A 103 21.19 12.84 -6.14
N LYS A 104 21.21 11.58 -5.73
CA LYS A 104 20.01 10.81 -5.46
C LYS A 104 20.11 10.10 -4.12
N ALA A 105 19.06 10.21 -3.32
CA ALA A 105 18.91 9.39 -2.12
C ALA A 105 18.36 8.01 -2.51
N VAL A 106 19.00 6.94 -2.05
CA VAL A 106 18.60 5.54 -2.31
C VAL A 106 18.56 4.72 -1.03
N SER A 107 17.87 3.58 -1.07
CA SER A 107 17.78 2.68 0.09
C SER A 107 19.16 2.07 0.39
N PRO A 108 19.52 1.84 1.67
CA PRO A 108 20.75 1.16 2.06
C PRO A 108 20.99 -0.18 1.38
N HIS A 109 19.92 -0.83 0.89
CA HIS A 109 19.94 -2.16 0.28
C HIS A 109 20.23 -2.10 -1.23
N THR A 110 20.17 -0.91 -1.83
CA THR A 110 20.36 -0.70 -3.27
C THR A 110 21.81 -0.42 -3.64
N VAL A 111 22.66 -0.09 -2.66
CA VAL A 111 24.09 0.21 -2.85
C VAL A 111 24.89 -0.89 -2.16
N GLN A 112 24.84 -2.09 -2.71
CA GLN A 112 25.91 -3.07 -2.54
C GLN A 112 26.82 -2.89 -3.77
N ASP A 113 28.10 -2.55 -3.55
CA ASP A 113 29.27 -2.84 -4.42
C ASP A 113 30.24 -1.74 -4.87
N GLU A 114 30.00 -0.43 -4.76
CA GLU A 114 30.93 0.52 -5.43
C GLU A 114 31.97 1.23 -4.53
N ASP A 115 31.83 1.24 -3.20
CA ASP A 115 32.72 2.03 -2.31
C ASP A 115 33.57 1.20 -1.30
N GLU A 116 33.53 -0.14 -1.32
CA GLU A 116 34.42 -0.97 -0.47
C GLU A 116 35.81 -1.24 -1.09
N LEU A 117 36.13 -0.72 -2.28
CA LEU A 117 37.39 -1.02 -2.98
C LEU A 117 38.58 -0.11 -2.66
N PHE A 118 38.47 0.85 -1.74
CA PHE A 118 39.58 1.76 -1.41
C PHE A 118 39.71 2.06 0.09
N GLU A 119 39.84 1.03 0.93
CA GLU A 119 40.62 1.16 2.17
C GLU A 119 41.69 0.05 2.24
N ASP A 120 42.95 0.51 2.26
CA ASP A 120 44.16 -0.12 2.81
C ASP A 120 44.15 -1.66 3.06
N PRO A 121 44.86 -2.49 2.26
CA PRO A 121 44.90 -3.94 2.42
C PRO A 121 45.58 -4.44 3.71
N HIS A 122 46.16 -3.53 4.50
CA HIS A 122 47.01 -3.89 5.64
C HIS A 122 46.64 -3.12 6.91
N ARG A 123 45.35 -3.06 7.27
CA ARG A 123 45.00 -2.71 8.65
C ARG A 123 43.72 -3.37 9.18
N ALA A 124 43.94 -4.49 9.83
CA ALA A 124 43.23 -4.97 11.01
C ALA A 124 41.88 -5.68 10.81
N MET A 125 41.93 -6.97 11.17
CA MET A 125 40.85 -7.88 11.52
C MET A 125 40.01 -8.36 10.33
N SER A 126 40.30 -9.59 9.90
CA SER A 126 39.34 -10.46 9.23
C SER A 126 37.98 -10.28 9.92
N PRO A 127 36.96 -9.72 9.25
CA PRO A 127 35.59 -9.94 9.70
C PRO A 127 35.44 -11.45 9.78
N ASP A 128 34.88 -11.96 10.87
CA ASP A 128 34.69 -13.39 11.05
C ASP A 128 33.57 -13.82 10.09
N HIS A 129 33.91 -13.95 8.81
CA HIS A 129 32.97 -14.21 7.71
C HIS A 129 32.16 -15.47 8.01
N SER A 130 32.72 -16.40 8.79
CA SER A 130 32.03 -17.57 9.33
C SER A 130 30.83 -17.21 10.21
N LEU A 131 30.94 -16.21 11.09
CA LEU A 131 29.82 -15.77 11.93
C LEU A 131 28.74 -15.09 11.11
N THR A 132 29.12 -14.23 10.16
CA THR A 132 28.16 -13.59 9.25
C THR A 132 27.41 -14.61 8.40
N ILE A 133 28.11 -15.63 7.88
CA ILE A 133 27.50 -16.73 7.12
C ILE A 133 26.49 -17.49 7.99
N GLN A 134 26.85 -17.84 9.23
CA GLN A 134 25.94 -18.55 10.14
C GLN A 134 24.68 -17.73 10.49
N ILE A 135 24.81 -16.42 10.71
CA ILE A 135 23.67 -15.53 10.96
C ILE A 135 22.74 -15.50 9.75
N LEU A 136 23.29 -15.31 8.55
CA LEU A 136 22.50 -15.27 7.32
C LEU A 136 21.84 -16.62 7.01
N GLU A 137 22.51 -17.74 7.30
CA GLU A 137 21.93 -19.08 7.17
C GLU A 137 20.75 -19.28 8.13
N PHE A 138 20.86 -18.81 9.37
CA PHE A 138 19.79 -18.85 10.35
C PHE A 138 18.60 -17.98 9.92
N GLU A 139 18.84 -16.73 9.54
CA GLU A 139 17.80 -15.81 9.03
C GLU A 139 17.11 -16.38 7.79
N LYS A 140 17.87 -16.96 6.87
CA LYS A 140 17.32 -17.63 5.68
C LYS A 140 16.39 -18.78 6.07
N GLN A 141 16.79 -19.61 7.04
CA GLN A 141 15.94 -20.72 7.51
C GLN A 141 14.65 -20.21 8.16
N GLU A 142 14.74 -19.16 8.97
CA GLU A 142 13.59 -18.52 9.60
C GLU A 142 12.62 -17.95 8.55
N LEU A 143 13.14 -17.24 7.55
CA LEU A 143 12.34 -16.70 6.44
C LEU A 143 11.70 -17.78 5.58
N ILE A 144 12.36 -18.93 5.40
CA ILE A 144 11.78 -20.09 4.70
C ILE A 144 10.58 -20.64 5.49
N LEU A 145 10.73 -20.81 6.80
CA LEU A 145 9.65 -21.29 7.67
C LEU A 145 8.47 -20.31 7.71
N GLU A 146 8.77 -19.01 7.80
CA GLU A 146 7.73 -17.97 7.76
C GLU A 146 7.00 -17.96 6.42
N ASN A 147 7.73 -18.04 5.29
CA ASN A 147 7.12 -18.14 3.96
C ASN A 147 6.24 -19.38 3.84
N GLN A 148 6.67 -20.53 4.35
CA GLN A 148 5.87 -21.75 4.34
C GLN A 148 4.57 -21.56 5.13
N LYS A 149 4.64 -20.97 6.32
CA LYS A 149 3.47 -20.66 7.14
C LYS A 149 2.51 -19.67 6.45
N LEU A 150 3.05 -18.68 5.74
CA LEU A 150 2.22 -17.74 4.96
C LEU A 150 1.53 -18.44 3.80
N ARG A 151 2.21 -19.33 3.07
CA ARG A 151 1.59 -20.15 2.01
C ARG A 151 0.49 -21.06 2.52
N GLU A 152 0.68 -21.69 3.68
CA GLU A 152 -0.35 -22.50 4.32
C GLU A 152 -1.59 -21.66 4.70
N LYS A 153 -1.38 -20.45 5.24
CA LYS A 153 -2.47 -19.51 5.52
C LYS A 153 -3.19 -19.06 4.25
N GLU A 154 -2.45 -18.72 3.20
CA GLU A 154 -3.00 -18.32 1.90
C GLU A 154 -3.86 -19.45 1.31
N GLN A 155 -3.36 -20.69 1.35
CA GLN A 155 -4.11 -21.86 0.91
C GLN A 155 -5.39 -22.06 1.74
N GLY A 156 -5.31 -21.88 3.06
CA GLY A 156 -6.47 -21.93 3.95
C GLY A 156 -7.53 -20.88 3.62
N LEU A 157 -7.11 -19.65 3.33
CA LEU A 157 -8.01 -18.58 2.91
C LEU A 157 -8.65 -18.86 1.54
N LEU A 158 -7.91 -19.42 0.59
CA LEU A 158 -8.44 -19.83 -0.71
C LEU A 158 -9.50 -20.92 -0.57
N ASN A 159 -9.25 -21.94 0.25
CA ASN A 159 -10.22 -23.02 0.50
C ASN A 159 -11.49 -22.46 1.16
N ALA A 160 -11.35 -21.65 2.21
CA ALA A 160 -12.49 -21.02 2.87
C ALA A 160 -13.29 -20.14 1.89
N HIS A 161 -12.61 -19.38 1.03
CA HIS A 161 -13.27 -18.57 0.01
C HIS A 161 -14.10 -19.43 -0.96
N GLN A 162 -13.57 -20.56 -1.41
CA GLN A 162 -14.29 -21.49 -2.28
C GLN A 162 -15.51 -22.11 -1.57
N GLU A 163 -15.38 -22.47 -0.30
CA GLU A 163 -16.50 -22.99 0.51
C GLU A 163 -17.62 -21.96 0.64
N TRP A 164 -17.29 -20.72 0.99
CA TRP A 164 -18.26 -19.62 1.07
C TRP A 164 -18.93 -19.34 -0.26
N GLU A 165 -18.18 -19.40 -1.35
CA GLU A 165 -18.72 -19.19 -2.69
C GLU A 165 -19.69 -20.32 -3.09
N ALA A 166 -19.36 -21.57 -2.76
CA ALA A 166 -20.25 -22.71 -2.97
C ALA A 166 -21.53 -22.61 -2.12
N GLU A 167 -21.42 -22.25 -0.85
CA GLU A 167 -22.58 -22.05 0.04
C GLU A 167 -23.47 -20.92 -0.48
N ARG A 168 -22.88 -19.80 -0.91
CA ARG A 168 -23.60 -18.68 -1.51
C ARG A 168 -24.42 -19.13 -2.73
N GLN A 169 -23.82 -19.92 -3.61
CA GLN A 169 -24.50 -20.45 -4.80
C GLN A 169 -25.64 -21.39 -4.43
N CYS A 170 -25.43 -22.30 -3.47
CA CYS A 170 -26.48 -23.19 -2.95
C CYS A 170 -27.67 -22.40 -2.38
N LEU A 171 -27.40 -21.40 -1.55
CA LEU A 171 -28.44 -20.55 -0.97
C LEU A 171 -29.18 -19.75 -2.04
N GLN A 172 -28.47 -19.22 -3.03
CA GLN A 172 -29.09 -18.49 -4.14
C GLN A 172 -30.03 -19.38 -4.97
N GLN A 173 -29.61 -20.63 -5.24
CA GLN A 173 -30.48 -21.62 -5.90
C GLN A 173 -31.71 -21.94 -5.05
N ALA A 174 -31.53 -22.20 -3.75
CA ALA A 174 -32.65 -22.45 -2.84
C ALA A 174 -33.64 -21.27 -2.80
N MET A 175 -33.14 -20.03 -2.72
CA MET A 175 -34.00 -18.83 -2.78
C MET A 175 -34.78 -18.75 -4.09
N SER A 176 -34.16 -19.08 -5.23
CA SER A 176 -34.85 -19.09 -6.52
C SER A 176 -35.98 -20.13 -6.58
N GLN A 177 -35.76 -21.32 -6.01
CA GLN A 177 -36.77 -22.37 -5.93
C GLN A 177 -37.92 -21.96 -5.02
N TRP A 178 -37.63 -21.42 -3.83
CA TRP A 178 -38.64 -20.93 -2.92
C TRP A 178 -39.47 -19.79 -3.51
N LYS A 179 -38.85 -18.90 -4.27
CA LYS A 179 -39.54 -17.85 -5.00
C LYS A 179 -40.54 -18.43 -6.00
N GLN A 180 -40.13 -19.40 -6.81
CA GLN A 180 -41.02 -20.08 -7.76
C GLN A 180 -42.19 -20.79 -7.06
N VAL A 181 -41.92 -21.49 -5.96
CA VAL A 181 -42.95 -22.17 -5.17
C VAL A 181 -43.96 -21.16 -4.58
N ALA A 182 -43.47 -20.03 -4.07
CA ALA A 182 -44.31 -18.97 -3.54
C ALA A 182 -45.19 -18.35 -4.63
N GLU A 183 -44.62 -18.03 -5.80
CA GLU A 183 -45.34 -17.50 -6.97
C GLU A 183 -46.41 -18.50 -7.46
N ALA A 184 -46.06 -19.78 -7.59
CA ALA A 184 -47.02 -20.81 -7.97
C ALA A 184 -48.15 -20.94 -6.95
N ARG A 185 -47.84 -20.87 -5.65
CA ARG A 185 -48.86 -20.90 -4.59
C ARG A 185 -49.77 -19.68 -4.64
N GLN A 186 -49.22 -18.50 -4.86
CA GLN A 186 -49.97 -17.26 -5.02
C GLN A 186 -50.93 -17.36 -6.22
N ALA A 187 -50.44 -17.79 -7.38
CA ALA A 187 -51.27 -17.96 -8.57
C ALA A 187 -52.45 -18.93 -8.36
N ARG A 188 -52.25 -20.02 -7.60
CA ARG A 188 -53.34 -20.92 -7.22
C ARG A 188 -54.36 -20.28 -6.29
N LEU A 189 -53.91 -19.46 -5.34
CA LEU A 189 -54.81 -18.73 -4.44
C LEU A 189 -55.62 -17.69 -5.21
N ASP A 190 -54.99 -16.99 -6.15
CA ASP A 190 -55.67 -16.02 -7.02
C ASP A 190 -56.69 -16.71 -7.93
N ALA A 191 -56.34 -17.86 -8.51
CA ALA A 191 -57.30 -18.66 -9.29
C ALA A 191 -58.46 -19.18 -8.42
N ALA A 192 -58.19 -19.61 -7.18
CA ALA A 192 -59.23 -20.05 -6.26
C ALA A 192 -60.14 -18.89 -5.85
N SER A 193 -59.58 -17.70 -5.54
CA SER A 193 -60.35 -16.53 -5.14
C SER A 193 -61.27 -16.04 -6.28
N GLN A 194 -60.79 -16.06 -7.53
CA GLN A 194 -61.57 -15.75 -8.72
C GLN A 194 -62.79 -16.67 -8.90
N ASN A 195 -62.76 -17.89 -8.38
CA ASN A 195 -63.89 -18.82 -8.45
C ASN A 195 -64.80 -18.76 -7.21
N VAL A 196 -64.20 -18.70 -6.02
CA VAL A 196 -64.92 -18.75 -4.75
C VAL A 196 -65.65 -17.44 -4.46
N VAL A 197 -65.05 -16.28 -4.74
CA VAL A 197 -65.67 -14.98 -4.46
C VAL A 197 -66.98 -14.82 -5.24
N PRO A 198 -67.03 -15.03 -6.57
CA PRO A 198 -68.29 -14.92 -7.31
C PRO A 198 -69.31 -15.99 -6.92
N ALA A 199 -68.87 -17.20 -6.55
CA ALA A 199 -69.77 -18.25 -6.07
C ALA A 199 -70.44 -17.86 -4.74
N MET A 200 -69.67 -17.28 -3.82
CA MET A 200 -70.22 -16.75 -2.56
C MET A 200 -71.16 -15.57 -2.78
N GLU A 201 -70.83 -14.65 -3.70
CA GLU A 201 -71.71 -13.54 -4.06
C GLU A 201 -73.04 -14.02 -4.66
N LYS A 202 -73.01 -15.02 -5.55
CA LYS A 202 -74.21 -15.65 -6.10
C LYS A 202 -75.05 -16.30 -5.00
N LEU A 203 -74.44 -17.07 -4.11
CA LEU A 203 -75.12 -17.68 -2.97
C LEU A 203 -75.78 -16.63 -2.08
N ARG A 204 -75.07 -15.52 -1.81
CA ARG A 204 -75.60 -14.41 -1.02
C ARG A 204 -76.84 -13.79 -1.70
N LEU A 205 -76.79 -13.55 -3.01
CA LEU A 205 -77.93 -13.03 -3.77
C LEU A 205 -79.14 -13.97 -3.70
N CYS A 206 -78.94 -15.26 -3.96
CA CYS A 206 -80.02 -16.25 -3.90
C CYS A 206 -80.64 -16.34 -2.50
N LEU A 207 -79.83 -16.28 -1.44
CA LEU A 207 -80.34 -16.28 -0.07
C LEU A 207 -81.17 -15.02 0.22
N SER A 208 -80.71 -13.84 -0.21
CA SER A 208 -81.47 -12.59 -0.06
C SER A 208 -82.83 -12.65 -0.75
N GLU A 209 -82.90 -13.14 -1.99
CA GLU A 209 -84.16 -13.32 -2.72
C GLU A 209 -85.11 -14.31 -2.02
N PHE A 210 -84.58 -15.39 -1.46
CA PHE A 210 -85.36 -16.39 -0.72
C PHE A 210 -86.00 -15.79 0.54
N PHE A 211 -85.27 -14.94 1.28
CA PHE A 211 -85.80 -14.32 2.48
C PHE A 211 -86.79 -13.18 2.17
N GLU A 212 -86.58 -12.39 1.12
CA GLU A 212 -87.53 -11.33 0.71
C GLU A 212 -88.88 -11.88 0.23
N THR A 213 -88.88 -13.02 -0.47
CA THR A 213 -90.10 -13.68 -0.94
C THR A 213 -90.91 -14.35 0.18
N THR A 214 -90.26 -14.82 1.25
CA THR A 214 -90.97 -15.38 2.42
C THR A 214 -91.65 -14.33 3.31
N VAL A 215 -91.19 -13.08 3.31
CA VAL A 215 -91.79 -11.99 4.11
C VAL A 215 -93.02 -11.38 3.43
N SER A 216 -93.14 -11.50 2.10
CA SER A 216 -94.26 -10.96 1.30
C SER A 216 -95.43 -11.94 1.09
N GLY A 217 -95.31 -13.19 1.55
CA GLY A 217 -96.35 -14.24 1.47
C GLY A 217 -97.26 -14.36 2.70
N GLN A 218 -97.13 -13.48 3.71
CA GLN A 218 -98.02 -13.40 4.86
C GLN A 218 -98.77 -12.06 4.84
N CYS A 219 -99.81 -11.97 4.01
CA CYS A 219 -100.90 -10.99 4.11
C CYS A 219 -102.22 -11.73 3.82
#